data_AF-A0A6P3ZI39-F1
#
_entry.id   AF-A0A6P3ZI39-F1
#
_cell.length_a   1.000
_cell.length_b   1.000
_cell.length_c   1.000
_cell.angle_alpha   90.00
_cell.angle_beta   90.00
_cell.angle_gamma   90.00
#
_symmetry.space_group_name_H-M   'P 1'
#
loop_
_entity.id
_entity.type
_entity.pdbx_description
1 polymer ?
#
loop_
_entity_poly.entity_id
_entity_poly.type
_entity_poly.pdbx_seq_one_letter_code
_entity_poly.pdbx_strand_id
1 'polypeptide(L)'
;MEFVTNKPLKPSSNISEIVSKFAKVCKLRSIGVFPSENPLQHQRLHKNPTTNNAPSGEDSSDATEDTECDGVKIHPQPIEAPSNGNVCLDGEVEKLFGMVSALKSAYVQLQEAHVPYNTQKIIAANERVMAQLESLYRIKAAYEEKQCIKLISGTSSALLQSKFEVNERLLAELKSQMKVKNSEIMRLLQELRDLDAENAKRAEKIRQIRLERKRAIVLNITTFQNAFKATSKSIHDFAKPLISLMKAAGWDLDLAVKSVEDGAVYQKRSDKKYAFEAYITRRMFSEMSLKAYDVDCVMKFDDPIDALIAYPDSDFAKFCGEKYLLVVHPTMESSFFGNLDQRMFVMCGKHPRTPFYQIFAKMAKWIWVLQGIAASIDPKAKVFSVSRGSKFSYVYMESVEEDKEDANLLDGQLQRIVEFMVMPGFKIGETLMKSRVYLSKPETSN
;
A
#
# COMPACT_ATOMS: atom_id res chain seq x y z
N MET A 1 -43.07 -17.25 -8.62
CA MET A 1 -41.95 -16.63 -7.88
C MET A 1 -41.45 -15.46 -8.70
N GLU A 2 -41.27 -14.32 -8.06
CA GLU A 2 -41.15 -13.02 -8.73
C GLU A 2 -39.71 -12.69 -9.13
N PHE A 3 -39.54 -12.01 -10.26
CA PHE A 3 -38.26 -11.43 -10.66
C PHE A 3 -38.06 -10.08 -9.97
N VAL A 4 -37.08 -9.99 -9.06
CA VAL A 4 -36.72 -8.74 -8.40
C VAL A 4 -35.61 -8.03 -9.19
N THR A 5 -35.90 -6.83 -9.69
CA THR A 5 -34.94 -5.97 -10.39
C THR A 5 -34.24 -5.02 -9.43
N ASN A 6 -32.91 -5.08 -9.36
CA ASN A 6 -32.12 -4.19 -8.50
C ASN A 6 -32.04 -2.78 -9.09
N LYS A 7 -32.42 -1.76 -8.31
CA LYS A 7 -32.21 -0.34 -8.62
C LYS A 7 -30.79 0.10 -8.22
N PRO A 8 -30.11 0.98 -8.98
CA PRO A 8 -28.84 1.56 -8.55
C PRO A 8 -29.04 2.63 -7.45
N LEU A 9 -28.16 2.63 -6.45
CA LEU A 9 -28.17 3.66 -5.39
C LEU A 9 -27.65 5.01 -5.93
N LYS A 10 -28.34 6.10 -5.54
CA LYS A 10 -27.80 7.46 -5.69
C LYS A 10 -26.71 7.74 -4.64
N PRO A 11 -25.59 8.39 -5.00
CA PRO A 11 -24.66 8.94 -4.02
C PRO A 11 -25.28 10.14 -3.28
N SER A 12 -24.97 10.28 -1.98
CA SER A 12 -25.52 11.33 -1.11
C SER A 12 -24.74 12.65 -1.21
N SER A 13 -25.47 13.77 -1.33
CA SER A 13 -24.92 15.08 -1.72
C SER A 13 -24.32 15.93 -0.57
N ASN A 14 -24.00 15.35 0.58
CA ASN A 14 -23.71 16.11 1.80
C ASN A 14 -22.34 16.81 1.83
N ILE A 15 -21.35 16.38 1.03
CA ILE A 15 -19.99 16.94 1.08
C ILE A 15 -19.94 18.35 0.49
N SER A 16 -20.62 18.59 -0.63
CA SER A 16 -20.65 19.90 -1.31
C SER A 16 -21.30 20.99 -0.43
N GLU A 17 -22.34 20.63 0.32
CA GLU A 17 -23.04 21.57 1.19
C GLU A 17 -22.22 21.97 2.43
N ILE A 18 -21.40 21.05 2.96
CA ILE A 18 -20.48 21.32 4.07
C ILE A 18 -19.35 22.26 3.63
N VAL A 19 -18.74 22.01 2.46
CA VAL A 19 -17.68 22.87 1.89
C VAL A 19 -18.22 24.28 1.58
N SER A 20 -19.43 24.38 1.03
CA SER A 20 -20.14 25.63 0.78
C SER A 20 -20.37 26.45 2.06
N LYS A 21 -20.76 25.80 3.16
CA LYS A 21 -20.96 26.45 4.46
C LYS A 21 -19.62 26.89 5.08
N PHE A 22 -18.56 26.10 4.97
CA PHE A 22 -17.23 26.46 5.48
C PHE A 22 -16.64 27.67 4.73
N ALA A 23 -16.74 27.70 3.40
CA ALA A 23 -16.27 28.81 2.57
C ALA A 23 -16.98 30.15 2.85
N LYS A 24 -18.21 30.13 3.38
CA LYS A 24 -18.92 31.35 3.83
C LYS A 24 -18.41 31.88 5.18
N VAL A 25 -17.85 31.02 6.04
CA VAL A 25 -17.38 31.39 7.39
C VAL A 25 -15.95 31.97 7.35
N CYS A 26 -15.11 31.54 6.40
CA CYS A 26 -13.70 31.98 6.31
C CYS A 26 -13.47 33.32 5.60
N LYS A 27 -14.50 34.16 5.37
CA LYS A 27 -14.32 35.51 4.80
C LYS A 27 -13.85 36.52 5.84
N LEU A 28 -12.58 36.41 6.25
CA LEU A 28 -11.90 37.44 7.02
C LEU A 28 -11.74 38.71 6.17
N ARG A 29 -12.29 39.84 6.64
CA ARG A 29 -11.98 41.17 6.08
C ARG A 29 -10.52 41.51 6.37
N SER A 30 -9.69 41.54 5.33
CA SER A 30 -8.40 42.23 5.41
C SER A 30 -8.65 43.72 5.25
N ILE A 31 -8.37 44.50 6.31
CA ILE A 31 -8.34 45.96 6.23
C ILE A 31 -6.92 46.35 5.82
N GLY A 32 -6.73 46.54 4.52
CA GLY A 32 -5.57 47.21 3.95
C GLY A 32 -5.92 48.66 3.67
N VAL A 33 -5.12 49.59 4.19
CA VAL A 33 -5.25 51.03 3.93
C VAL A 33 -4.41 51.37 2.69
N PHE A 34 -5.03 51.87 1.62
CA PHE A 34 -4.51 52.85 0.64
C PHE A 34 -5.69 53.32 -0.26
N PRO A 35 -5.56 54.45 -1.00
CA PRO A 35 -6.65 55.44 -1.06
C PRO A 35 -7.75 55.12 -2.07
N SER A 36 -8.93 55.71 -1.81
CA SER A 36 -10.10 55.66 -2.68
C SER A 36 -10.11 56.80 -3.70
N GLU A 37 -10.40 56.48 -4.96
CA GLU A 37 -11.07 57.41 -5.88
C GLU A 37 -12.44 56.84 -6.27
N ASN A 38 -13.43 57.74 -6.37
CA ASN A 38 -14.83 57.39 -6.68
C ASN A 38 -14.99 56.98 -8.14
N PRO A 39 -16.13 56.36 -8.49
CA PRO A 39 -17.09 57.17 -9.24
C PRO A 39 -18.55 56.98 -8.80
N LEU A 40 -19.28 58.10 -8.82
CA LEU A 40 -20.74 58.10 -8.86
C LEU A 40 -21.25 57.75 -10.26
N GLN A 41 -22.49 57.25 -10.28
CA GLN A 41 -23.31 56.89 -11.44
C GLN A 41 -23.27 57.92 -12.60
N HIS A 42 -23.48 57.42 -13.83
CA HIS A 42 -24.64 57.85 -14.62
C HIS A 42 -25.04 56.81 -15.69
N GLN A 43 -26.35 56.64 -15.90
CA GLN A 43 -26.95 55.89 -17.02
C GLN A 43 -27.22 56.84 -18.19
N ARG A 44 -27.11 56.36 -19.45
CA ARG A 44 -28.25 56.26 -20.41
C ARG A 44 -27.87 55.64 -21.77
N LEU A 45 -28.91 55.19 -22.49
CA LEU A 45 -28.92 54.55 -23.83
C LEU A 45 -28.52 55.56 -24.94
N HIS A 46 -28.01 55.19 -26.12
CA HIS A 46 -28.71 54.49 -27.22
C HIS A 46 -27.78 53.93 -28.34
N LYS A 47 -28.38 53.38 -29.42
CA LYS A 47 -27.79 52.45 -30.42
C LYS A 47 -27.06 53.08 -31.63
N ASN A 48 -26.01 52.38 -32.11
CA ASN A 48 -25.56 52.15 -33.51
C ASN A 48 -25.15 53.39 -34.37
N PRO A 49 -24.46 53.23 -35.54
CA PRO A 49 -24.02 52.01 -36.26
C PRO A 49 -22.53 51.92 -36.71
N THR A 50 -22.11 50.68 -37.02
CA THR A 50 -21.21 50.16 -38.09
C THR A 50 -19.96 50.89 -38.63
N THR A 51 -18.97 50.05 -39.01
CA THR A 51 -17.95 50.16 -40.11
C THR A 51 -16.58 50.80 -39.85
N ASN A 52 -15.58 49.91 -39.73
CA ASN A 52 -14.31 49.81 -40.47
C ASN A 52 -13.30 50.97 -40.61
N ASN A 53 -12.03 50.54 -40.49
CA ASN A 53 -10.78 51.07 -41.04
C ASN A 53 -9.94 52.01 -40.14
N ALA A 54 -8.67 51.62 -40.04
CA ALA A 54 -7.53 52.32 -39.44
C ALA A 54 -6.83 53.21 -40.50
N PRO A 55 -5.60 53.73 -40.31
CA PRO A 55 -4.77 53.92 -39.10
C PRO A 55 -4.20 55.37 -39.02
N SER A 56 -3.07 55.56 -38.32
CA SER A 56 -2.21 56.77 -38.26
C SER A 56 -2.81 58.00 -37.57
N GLY A 57 -2.03 58.84 -36.88
CA GLY A 57 -0.59 58.81 -36.56
C GLY A 57 -0.14 60.21 -36.15
N GLU A 58 1.03 60.33 -35.48
CA GLU A 58 1.77 61.60 -35.29
C GLU A 58 1.07 62.69 -34.41
N ASP A 59 1.74 63.57 -33.65
CA ASP A 59 3.10 63.53 -33.10
C ASP A 59 3.23 64.55 -31.92
N SER A 60 4.40 64.55 -31.25
CA SER A 60 5.06 65.72 -30.64
C SER A 60 4.45 66.49 -29.43
N SER A 61 5.24 66.55 -28.34
CA SER A 61 5.70 67.72 -27.54
C SER A 61 4.76 68.89 -27.12
N ASP A 62 5.01 69.66 -26.07
CA ASP A 62 5.78 69.57 -24.79
C ASP A 62 5.50 70.88 -24.00
N ALA A 63 5.82 70.90 -22.70
CA ALA A 63 6.16 72.07 -21.86
C ALA A 63 5.09 73.14 -21.49
N THR A 64 4.95 73.39 -20.17
CA THR A 64 4.84 74.72 -19.47
C THR A 64 3.66 75.67 -19.85
N GLU A 65 3.11 76.62 -19.08
CA GLU A 65 3.16 77.17 -17.69
C GLU A 65 1.97 78.18 -17.60
N ASP A 66 1.41 78.67 -16.47
CA ASP A 66 1.61 78.47 -15.02
C ASP A 66 0.30 78.80 -14.24
N THR A 67 0.27 78.54 -12.92
CA THR A 67 -0.45 79.20 -11.81
C THR A 67 -1.44 80.36 -12.09
N GLU A 68 -2.67 80.29 -11.52
CA GLU A 68 -3.24 81.43 -10.76
C GLU A 68 -4.27 81.01 -9.69
N CYS A 69 -4.36 81.79 -8.61
CA CYS A 69 -5.24 81.61 -7.45
C CYS A 69 -6.49 82.50 -7.53
N ASP A 70 -7.55 82.19 -6.78
CA ASP A 70 -8.04 83.16 -5.77
C ASP A 70 -8.86 82.48 -4.65
N GLY A 71 -8.87 83.08 -3.46
CA GLY A 71 -9.53 82.57 -2.25
C GLY A 71 -9.97 83.69 -1.31
N VAL A 72 -11.27 83.98 -1.30
CA VAL A 72 -11.85 85.14 -0.59
C VAL A 72 -11.85 84.99 0.94
N LYS A 73 -11.48 86.07 1.63
CA LYS A 73 -11.39 86.20 3.09
C LYS A 73 -12.76 86.39 3.76
N ILE A 74 -12.94 85.84 4.96
CA ILE A 74 -13.86 86.36 5.99
C ILE A 74 -13.16 86.34 7.36
N HIS A 75 -13.20 87.45 8.10
CA HIS A 75 -12.69 87.56 9.48
C HIS A 75 -13.84 87.42 10.52
N PRO A 76 -13.55 86.99 11.77
CA PRO A 76 -14.55 86.69 12.80
C PRO A 76 -14.74 87.83 13.82
N GLN A 77 -15.89 87.88 14.53
CA GLN A 77 -16.05 88.43 15.90
C GLN A 77 -17.46 88.10 16.51
N PRO A 78 -17.76 88.31 17.81
CA PRO A 78 -18.10 87.19 18.69
C PRO A 78 -19.41 87.34 19.50
N ILE A 79 -19.81 86.30 20.23
CA ILE A 79 -20.71 86.37 21.40
C ILE A 79 -20.14 85.50 22.54
N GLU A 80 -20.14 86.04 23.76
CA GLU A 80 -19.56 85.43 24.97
C GLU A 80 -20.51 84.46 25.72
N ALA A 81 -19.95 83.77 26.70
CA ALA A 81 -20.51 82.58 27.37
C ALA A 81 -21.59 82.88 28.44
N PRO A 82 -22.06 81.83 29.12
CA PRO A 82 -21.78 81.79 30.56
C PRO A 82 -20.97 80.55 30.98
N SER A 83 -19.84 80.81 31.63
CA SER A 83 -19.06 79.79 32.33
C SER A 83 -19.82 79.29 33.57
N ASN A 84 -19.87 77.97 33.77
CA ASN A 84 -19.75 77.41 35.13
C ASN A 84 -19.33 75.93 35.11
N GLY A 85 -18.11 75.67 35.58
CA GLY A 85 -17.84 74.49 36.41
C GLY A 85 -17.59 73.13 35.74
N ASN A 86 -16.53 73.00 34.91
CA ASN A 86 -15.72 71.77 34.96
C ASN A 86 -14.28 71.92 34.42
N VAL A 87 -13.49 72.83 35.03
CA VAL A 87 -12.09 73.14 34.67
C VAL A 87 -11.15 71.92 34.66
N CYS A 88 -11.55 70.81 35.31
CA CYS A 88 -10.77 69.57 35.32
C CYS A 88 -10.93 68.71 34.04
N LEU A 89 -12.05 68.80 33.34
CA LEU A 89 -12.39 67.90 32.23
C LEU A 89 -11.81 68.39 30.90
N ASP A 90 -11.77 69.71 30.70
CA ASP A 90 -11.09 70.35 29.56
C ASP A 90 -9.61 69.93 29.50
N GLY A 91 -8.89 70.06 30.62
CA GLY A 91 -7.46 69.73 30.68
C GLY A 91 -7.12 68.25 30.43
N GLU A 92 -8.01 67.29 30.77
CA GLU A 92 -7.80 65.87 30.40
C GLU A 92 -8.01 65.66 28.88
N VAL A 93 -8.95 66.37 28.26
CA VAL A 93 -9.26 66.30 26.82
C VAL A 93 -8.20 67.01 25.98
N GLU A 94 -7.79 68.22 26.36
CA GLU A 94 -6.66 68.94 25.75
C GLU A 94 -5.37 68.11 25.79
N LYS A 95 -5.08 67.45 26.92
CA LYS A 95 -3.94 66.55 27.06
C LYS A 95 -4.03 65.34 26.13
N LEU A 96 -5.23 64.78 25.94
CA LEU A 96 -5.46 63.69 24.97
C LEU A 96 -5.19 64.16 23.53
N PHE A 97 -5.75 65.31 23.12
CA PHE A 97 -5.51 65.88 21.79
C PHE A 97 -4.04 66.27 21.57
N GLY A 98 -3.36 66.77 22.61
CA GLY A 98 -1.92 67.04 22.61
C GLY A 98 -1.10 65.77 22.37
N MET A 99 -1.41 64.67 23.05
CA MET A 99 -0.75 63.37 22.85
C MET A 99 -1.04 62.77 21.48
N VAL A 100 -2.27 62.86 20.96
CA VAL A 100 -2.60 62.41 19.59
C VAL A 100 -1.85 63.24 18.55
N SER A 101 -1.71 64.55 18.76
CA SER A 101 -0.93 65.45 17.88
C SER A 101 0.58 65.15 17.95
N ALA A 102 1.12 64.89 19.14
CA ALA A 102 2.51 64.48 19.34
C ALA A 102 2.80 63.11 18.71
N LEU A 103 1.87 62.14 18.83
CA LEU A 103 1.94 60.84 18.16
C LEU A 103 1.96 61.00 16.63
N LYS A 104 1.09 61.86 16.07
CA LYS A 104 1.07 62.17 14.64
C LYS A 104 2.40 62.78 14.17
N SER A 105 2.97 63.72 14.95
CA SER A 105 4.29 64.31 14.66
C SER A 105 5.43 63.27 14.71
N ALA A 106 5.43 62.40 15.73
CA ALA A 106 6.41 61.32 15.85
C ALA A 106 6.31 60.30 14.70
N TYR A 107 5.09 60.02 14.22
CA TYR A 107 4.86 59.15 13.07
C TYR A 107 5.37 59.77 11.76
N VAL A 108 5.19 61.08 11.55
CA VAL A 108 5.78 61.80 10.40
C VAL A 108 7.31 61.75 10.46
N GLN A 109 7.92 62.01 11.62
CA GLN A 109 9.38 61.88 11.81
C GLN A 109 9.89 60.46 11.53
N LEU A 110 9.08 59.43 11.86
CA LEU A 110 9.39 58.04 11.52
C LEU A 110 9.37 57.82 10.01
N GLN A 111 8.36 58.35 9.29
CA GLN A 111 8.29 58.28 7.82
C GLN A 111 9.46 59.01 7.15
N GLU A 112 9.79 60.23 7.59
CA GLU A 112 10.94 61.01 7.11
C GLU A 112 12.27 60.27 7.31
N ALA A 113 12.45 59.56 8.43
CA ALA A 113 13.67 58.81 8.72
C ALA A 113 13.93 57.62 7.76
N HIS A 114 12.95 57.23 6.94
CA HIS A 114 13.11 56.18 5.93
C HIS A 114 13.73 56.69 4.61
N VAL A 115 13.79 58.00 4.36
CA VAL A 115 14.32 58.57 3.11
C VAL A 115 15.18 59.83 3.35
N PRO A 116 16.52 59.77 3.16
CA PRO A 116 17.32 58.56 2.94
C PRO A 116 17.37 57.69 4.20
N TYR A 117 17.35 56.38 4.00
CA TYR A 117 17.22 55.38 5.06
C TYR A 117 18.30 55.53 6.15
N ASN A 118 17.90 55.88 7.37
CA ASN A 118 18.81 56.05 8.50
C ASN A 118 18.31 55.27 9.73
N THR A 119 18.97 54.15 10.02
CA THR A 119 18.55 53.21 11.07
C THR A 119 18.48 53.84 12.46
N GLN A 120 19.40 54.74 12.82
CA GLN A 120 19.37 55.40 14.14
C GLN A 120 18.22 56.40 14.26
N LYS A 121 17.92 57.16 13.20
CA LYS A 121 16.75 58.06 13.17
C LYS A 121 15.44 57.27 13.22
N ILE A 122 15.36 56.13 12.52
CA ILE A 122 14.20 55.24 12.54
C ILE A 122 13.95 54.70 13.96
N ILE A 123 15.00 54.20 14.65
CA ILE A 123 14.89 53.71 16.03
C ILE A 123 14.41 54.83 16.96
N ALA A 124 15.05 56.00 16.94
CA ALA A 124 14.70 57.13 17.81
C ALA A 124 13.28 57.67 17.56
N ALA A 125 12.81 57.68 16.30
CA ALA A 125 11.44 58.07 15.97
C ALA A 125 10.42 57.01 16.40
N ASN A 126 10.75 55.72 16.24
CA ASN A 126 9.90 54.62 16.68
C ASN A 126 9.74 54.58 18.22
N GLU A 127 10.82 54.83 18.97
CA GLU A 127 10.77 54.98 20.43
C GLU A 127 9.82 56.11 20.86
N ARG A 128 9.82 57.25 20.15
CA ARG A 128 8.87 58.35 20.40
C ARG A 128 7.43 57.94 20.12
N VAL A 129 7.17 57.23 19.01
CA VAL A 129 5.85 56.70 18.68
C VAL A 129 5.34 55.75 19.78
N MET A 130 6.18 54.82 20.23
CA MET A 130 5.84 53.89 21.30
C MET A 130 5.58 54.59 22.64
N ALA A 131 6.39 55.59 23.00
CA ALA A 131 6.18 56.38 24.22
C ALA A 131 4.84 57.14 24.21
N GLN A 132 4.44 57.73 23.09
CA GLN A 132 3.14 58.42 22.96
C GLN A 132 1.96 57.43 22.98
N LEU A 133 2.10 56.26 22.34
CA LEU A 133 1.11 55.18 22.42
C LEU A 133 0.94 54.67 23.85
N GLU A 134 2.03 54.51 24.61
CA GLU A 134 1.95 54.09 26.01
C GLU A 134 1.28 55.16 26.89
N SER A 135 1.56 56.45 26.69
CA SER A 135 0.86 57.51 27.44
C SER A 135 -0.63 57.58 27.10
N LEU A 136 -1.02 57.36 25.84
CA LEU A 136 -2.43 57.24 25.43
C LEU A 136 -3.10 56.02 26.08
N TYR A 137 -2.42 54.87 26.13
CA TYR A 137 -2.91 53.68 26.80
C TYR A 137 -3.11 53.90 28.31
N ARG A 138 -2.19 54.61 28.98
CA ARG A 138 -2.32 54.96 30.41
C ARG A 138 -3.54 55.87 30.68
N ILE A 139 -3.81 56.87 29.82
CA ILE A 139 -5.04 57.69 29.92
C ILE A 139 -6.29 56.83 29.70
N LYS A 140 -6.27 55.95 28.68
CA LYS A 140 -7.37 55.02 28.41
C LYS A 140 -7.66 54.11 29.62
N ALA A 141 -6.64 53.49 30.19
CA ALA A 141 -6.77 52.61 31.35
C ALA A 141 -7.35 53.34 32.57
N ALA A 142 -6.87 54.55 32.86
CA ALA A 142 -7.41 55.40 33.94
C ALA A 142 -8.88 55.80 33.70
N TYR A 143 -9.30 56.00 32.45
CA TYR A 143 -10.70 56.24 32.10
C TYR A 143 -11.57 54.97 32.28
N GLU A 144 -11.10 53.82 31.79
CA GLU A 144 -11.80 52.53 31.97
C GLU A 144 -11.94 52.16 33.45
N GLU A 145 -10.94 52.44 34.29
CA GLU A 145 -10.98 52.24 35.74
C GLU A 145 -11.99 53.18 36.43
N LYS A 146 -11.95 54.49 36.13
CA LYS A 146 -12.96 55.47 36.57
C LYS A 146 -14.39 55.03 36.17
N GLN A 147 -14.55 54.44 34.98
CA GLN A 147 -15.82 53.93 34.47
C GLN A 147 -16.25 52.59 35.13
N CYS A 148 -15.29 51.74 35.50
CA CYS A 148 -15.54 50.50 36.23
C CYS A 148 -16.07 50.77 37.65
N ILE A 149 -15.46 51.72 38.37
CA ILE A 149 -15.94 52.19 39.70
C ILE A 149 -17.39 52.67 39.62
N LYS A 150 -17.75 53.40 38.54
CA LYS A 150 -19.13 53.87 38.29
C LYS A 150 -20.11 52.73 37.98
N LEU A 151 -19.65 51.62 37.38
CA LEU A 151 -20.47 50.45 37.05
C LEU A 151 -20.69 49.50 38.24
N ILE A 152 -19.70 49.35 39.12
CA ILE A 152 -19.78 48.49 40.32
C ILE A 152 -20.86 48.99 41.30
N SER A 153 -21.07 50.30 41.38
CA SER A 153 -22.16 50.90 42.19
C SER A 153 -23.57 50.73 41.59
N GLY A 154 -23.69 50.14 40.40
CA GLY A 154 -24.93 50.13 39.60
C GLY A 154 -25.80 48.89 39.78
N THR A 155 -25.56 47.82 39.01
CA THR A 155 -26.55 46.74 38.81
C THR A 155 -25.96 45.41 38.29
N SER A 156 -24.83 44.90 38.82
CA SER A 156 -24.12 43.76 38.19
C SER A 156 -23.81 42.53 39.06
N SER A 157 -23.95 42.57 40.40
CA SER A 157 -23.52 41.46 41.27
C SER A 157 -24.33 40.16 41.08
N ALA A 158 -25.67 40.24 41.09
CA ALA A 158 -26.54 39.06 41.07
C ALA A 158 -26.49 38.27 39.74
N LEU A 159 -26.26 38.95 38.61
CA LEU A 159 -26.14 38.30 37.29
C LEU A 159 -24.82 37.53 37.14
N LEU A 160 -23.76 37.98 37.81
CA LEU A 160 -22.49 37.25 37.84
C LEU A 160 -22.58 36.01 38.75
N GLN A 161 -23.23 36.14 39.91
CA GLN A 161 -23.39 35.06 40.88
C GLN A 161 -24.19 33.88 40.29
N SER A 162 -25.33 34.15 39.65
CA SER A 162 -26.15 33.13 38.97
C SER A 162 -25.42 32.43 37.81
N LYS A 163 -24.54 33.14 37.07
CA LYS A 163 -23.67 32.52 36.05
C LYS A 163 -22.61 31.59 36.67
N PHE A 164 -22.05 31.95 37.83
CA PHE A 164 -21.12 31.08 38.55
C PHE A 164 -21.80 29.78 39.00
N GLU A 165 -23.01 29.84 39.58
CA GLU A 165 -23.77 28.66 40.01
C GLU A 165 -24.16 27.71 38.85
N VAL A 166 -24.40 28.23 37.65
CA VAL A 166 -24.66 27.42 36.45
C VAL A 166 -23.37 26.75 35.96
N ASN A 167 -22.26 27.49 35.92
CA ASN A 167 -20.96 26.96 35.53
C ASN A 167 -20.46 25.88 36.51
N GLU A 168 -20.68 26.07 37.82
CA GLU A 168 -20.32 25.09 38.86
C GLU A 168 -21.10 23.78 38.68
N ARG A 169 -22.42 23.87 38.44
CA ARG A 169 -23.26 22.69 38.14
C ARG A 169 -22.81 21.98 36.86
N LEU A 170 -22.50 22.71 35.80
CA LEU A 170 -21.97 22.12 34.56
C LEU A 170 -20.61 21.42 34.78
N LEU A 171 -19.74 22.02 35.60
CA LEU A 171 -18.43 21.46 35.92
C LEU A 171 -18.54 20.22 36.82
N ALA A 172 -19.49 20.20 37.76
CA ALA A 172 -19.82 19.03 38.57
C ALA A 172 -20.36 17.88 37.70
N GLU A 173 -21.21 18.18 36.71
CA GLU A 173 -21.74 17.19 35.78
C GLU A 173 -20.67 16.65 34.82
N LEU A 174 -19.81 17.50 34.26
CA LEU A 174 -18.67 17.04 33.45
C LEU A 174 -17.71 16.16 34.27
N LYS A 175 -17.52 16.45 35.57
CA LYS A 175 -16.77 15.58 36.50
C LYS A 175 -17.49 14.25 36.77
N SER A 176 -18.83 14.24 36.85
CA SER A 176 -19.62 13.01 37.05
C SER A 176 -19.47 12.10 35.82
N GLN A 177 -19.65 12.65 34.62
CA GLN A 177 -19.52 11.93 33.34
C GLN A 177 -18.10 11.43 33.10
N MET A 178 -17.08 12.23 33.43
CA MET A 178 -15.67 11.80 33.36
C MET A 178 -15.41 10.58 34.26
N LYS A 179 -15.94 10.55 35.49
CA LYS A 179 -15.82 9.38 36.38
C LYS A 179 -16.49 8.14 35.80
N VAL A 180 -17.70 8.27 35.25
CA VAL A 180 -18.41 7.17 34.58
C VAL A 180 -17.61 6.64 33.40
N LYS A 181 -17.11 7.53 32.52
CA LYS A 181 -16.31 7.16 31.35
C LYS A 181 -14.96 6.53 31.72
N ASN A 182 -14.29 7.01 32.77
CA ASN A 182 -13.07 6.38 33.27
C ASN A 182 -13.34 4.96 33.80
N SER A 183 -14.45 4.73 34.51
CA SER A 183 -14.86 3.39 34.94
C SER A 183 -15.16 2.45 33.75
N GLU A 184 -15.81 2.97 32.70
CA GLU A 184 -16.06 2.23 31.46
C GLU A 184 -14.76 1.86 30.73
N ILE A 185 -13.80 2.79 30.63
CA ILE A 185 -12.46 2.55 30.07
C ILE A 185 -11.73 1.46 30.87
N MET A 186 -11.75 1.52 32.20
CA MET A 186 -11.11 0.50 33.04
C MET A 186 -11.73 -0.89 32.88
N ARG A 187 -13.07 -0.96 32.70
CA ARG A 187 -13.78 -2.22 32.39
C ARG A 187 -13.34 -2.79 31.04
N LEU A 188 -13.32 -1.97 29.99
CA LEU A 188 -12.92 -2.39 28.64
C LEU A 188 -11.44 -2.80 28.58
N LEU A 189 -10.56 -2.11 29.30
CA LEU A 189 -9.14 -2.50 29.41
C LEU A 189 -8.94 -3.84 30.14
N GLN A 190 -9.84 -4.21 31.07
CA GLN A 190 -9.80 -5.55 31.68
C GLN A 190 -10.30 -6.61 30.69
N GLU A 191 -11.43 -6.36 30.02
CA GLU A 191 -12.01 -7.26 29.00
C GLU A 191 -11.01 -7.55 27.86
N LEU A 192 -10.25 -6.54 27.43
CA LEU A 192 -9.16 -6.71 26.45
C LEU A 192 -8.05 -7.65 26.97
N ARG A 193 -7.58 -7.46 28.21
CA ARG A 193 -6.55 -8.33 28.83
C ARG A 193 -7.01 -9.78 28.95
N ASP A 194 -8.28 -9.99 29.30
CA ASP A 194 -8.86 -11.33 29.44
C ASP A 194 -8.97 -12.04 28.08
N LEU A 195 -9.37 -11.31 27.03
CA LEU A 195 -9.39 -11.80 25.65
C LEU A 195 -7.99 -12.11 25.11
N ASP A 196 -7.00 -11.26 25.38
CA ASP A 196 -5.60 -11.50 24.98
C ASP A 196 -5.03 -12.75 25.67
N ALA A 197 -5.32 -12.94 26.96
CA ALA A 197 -4.93 -14.15 27.69
C ALA A 197 -5.61 -15.41 27.14
N GLU A 198 -6.89 -15.34 26.76
CA GLU A 198 -7.57 -16.47 26.13
C GLU A 198 -7.02 -16.76 24.72
N ASN A 199 -6.73 -15.73 23.93
CA ASN A 199 -6.11 -15.85 22.61
C ASN A 199 -4.73 -16.50 22.69
N ALA A 200 -3.89 -16.10 23.65
CA ALA A 200 -2.60 -16.76 23.90
C ALA A 200 -2.77 -18.25 24.25
N LYS A 201 -3.74 -18.58 25.12
CA LYS A 201 -4.05 -19.97 25.49
C LYS A 201 -4.58 -20.80 24.31
N ARG A 202 -5.38 -20.21 23.42
CA ARG A 202 -5.87 -20.83 22.17
C ARG A 202 -4.73 -21.03 21.17
N ALA A 203 -3.84 -20.05 21.01
CA ALA A 203 -2.66 -20.15 20.15
C ALA A 203 -1.72 -21.29 20.58
N GLU A 204 -1.49 -21.45 21.89
CA GLU A 204 -0.66 -22.54 22.41
C GLU A 204 -1.29 -23.92 22.17
N LYS A 205 -2.61 -24.07 22.36
CA LYS A 205 -3.32 -25.31 21.97
C LYS A 205 -3.16 -25.63 20.48
N ILE A 206 -3.26 -24.63 19.60
CA ILE A 206 -3.03 -24.80 18.16
C ILE A 206 -1.57 -25.23 17.88
N ARG A 207 -0.59 -24.66 18.61
CA ARG A 207 0.82 -25.06 18.51
C ARG A 207 1.03 -26.51 18.93
N GLN A 208 0.42 -26.94 20.03
CA GLN A 208 0.48 -28.33 20.51
C GLN A 208 -0.17 -29.31 19.52
N ILE A 209 -1.38 -29.03 19.02
CA ILE A 209 -2.07 -29.85 18.01
C ILE A 209 -1.22 -29.98 16.73
N ARG A 210 -0.58 -28.88 16.29
CA ARG A 210 0.36 -28.92 15.16
C ARG A 210 1.58 -29.80 15.45
N LEU A 211 2.12 -29.81 16.67
CA LEU A 211 3.25 -30.66 17.06
C LEU A 211 2.85 -32.14 17.16
N GLU A 212 1.64 -32.44 17.62
CA GLU A 212 1.08 -33.80 17.66
C GLU A 212 0.79 -34.33 16.24
N ARG A 213 0.21 -33.51 15.35
CA ARG A 213 0.08 -33.85 13.93
C ARG A 213 1.43 -34.07 13.26
N LYS A 214 2.44 -33.22 13.54
CA LYS A 214 3.81 -33.45 13.04
C LYS A 214 4.33 -34.81 13.49
N ARG A 215 4.18 -35.19 14.77
CA ARG A 215 4.56 -36.53 15.26
C ARG A 215 3.79 -37.66 14.57
N ALA A 216 2.50 -37.49 14.27
CA ALA A 216 1.71 -38.47 13.51
C ALA A 216 2.15 -38.60 12.04
N ILE A 217 2.53 -37.49 11.39
CA ILE A 217 3.05 -37.48 10.01
C ILE A 217 4.47 -38.07 9.95
N VAL A 218 5.32 -37.75 10.94
CA VAL A 218 6.67 -38.31 11.11
C VAL A 218 6.65 -39.84 11.15
N LEU A 219 5.64 -40.44 11.78
CA LEU A 219 5.50 -41.89 11.89
C LEU A 219 5.05 -42.59 10.60
N ASN A 220 4.54 -41.88 9.58
CA ASN A 220 3.96 -42.53 8.42
C ASN A 220 4.88 -42.52 7.18
N ILE A 221 5.91 -43.36 7.25
CA ILE A 221 6.77 -43.74 6.11
C ILE A 221 5.92 -44.23 4.92
N THR A 222 4.75 -44.87 5.14
CA THR A 222 3.88 -45.29 4.04
C THR A 222 3.21 -44.11 3.32
N THR A 223 2.90 -43.01 4.02
CA THR A 223 2.46 -41.76 3.37
C THR A 223 3.56 -41.19 2.48
N PHE A 224 4.82 -41.22 2.91
CA PHE A 224 5.96 -40.82 2.08
C PHE A 224 6.11 -41.74 0.85
N GLN A 225 6.05 -43.06 1.03
CA GLN A 225 6.08 -44.04 -0.06
C GLN A 225 4.94 -43.83 -1.07
N ASN A 226 3.74 -43.55 -0.58
CA ASN A 226 2.57 -43.29 -1.42
C ASN A 226 2.71 -41.96 -2.18
N ALA A 227 3.21 -40.90 -1.53
CA ALA A 227 3.53 -39.63 -2.19
C ALA A 227 4.65 -39.79 -3.24
N PHE A 228 5.65 -40.63 -2.99
CA PHE A 228 6.73 -40.93 -3.93
C PHE A 228 6.21 -41.67 -5.17
N LYS A 229 5.39 -42.72 -4.97
CA LYS A 229 4.71 -43.45 -6.06
C LYS A 229 3.77 -42.55 -6.85
N ALA A 230 2.95 -41.74 -6.18
CA ALA A 230 2.03 -40.80 -6.80
C ALA A 230 2.77 -39.70 -7.58
N THR A 231 3.90 -39.22 -7.07
CA THR A 231 4.80 -38.30 -7.78
C THR A 231 5.31 -38.92 -9.08
N SER A 232 5.94 -40.09 -9.03
CA SER A 232 6.46 -40.74 -10.23
C SER A 232 5.37 -41.05 -11.25
N LYS A 233 4.18 -41.48 -10.80
CA LYS A 233 3.00 -41.66 -11.67
C LYS A 233 2.54 -40.35 -12.31
N SER A 234 2.45 -39.26 -11.54
CA SER A 234 1.97 -37.97 -12.05
C SER A 234 2.94 -37.29 -13.04
N ILE A 235 4.24 -37.51 -12.88
CA ILE A 235 5.27 -37.11 -13.87
C ILE A 235 5.04 -37.88 -15.18
N HIS A 236 4.87 -39.19 -15.11
CA HIS A 236 4.56 -40.03 -16.27
C HIS A 236 3.21 -39.65 -16.93
N ASP A 237 2.18 -39.35 -16.14
CA ASP A 237 0.88 -38.91 -16.65
C ASP A 237 0.91 -37.51 -17.28
N PHE A 238 1.81 -36.61 -16.85
CA PHE A 238 2.05 -35.31 -17.51
C PHE A 238 2.96 -35.42 -18.75
N ALA A 239 3.90 -36.36 -18.79
CA ALA A 239 4.71 -36.62 -19.98
C ALA A 239 3.86 -37.04 -21.20
N LYS A 240 2.74 -37.75 -20.99
CA LYS A 240 1.82 -38.17 -22.06
C LYS A 240 1.26 -37.02 -22.91
N PRO A 241 0.52 -36.03 -22.35
CA PRO A 241 0.02 -34.91 -23.14
C PRO A 241 1.16 -34.04 -23.68
N LEU A 242 2.28 -33.90 -22.97
CA LEU A 242 3.46 -33.18 -23.46
C LEU A 242 3.97 -33.79 -24.77
N ILE A 243 4.27 -35.10 -24.79
CA ILE A 243 4.72 -35.83 -25.98
C ILE A 243 3.63 -35.82 -27.07
N SER A 244 2.35 -35.90 -26.70
CA SER A 244 1.25 -35.84 -27.66
C SER A 244 1.15 -34.49 -28.36
N LEU A 245 1.35 -33.38 -27.65
CA LEU A 245 1.38 -32.04 -28.22
C LEU A 245 2.61 -31.80 -29.09
N MET A 246 3.78 -32.33 -28.70
CA MET A 246 4.99 -32.31 -29.54
C MET A 246 4.75 -33.01 -30.89
N LYS A 247 4.13 -34.20 -30.87
CA LYS A 247 3.74 -34.91 -32.12
C LYS A 247 2.73 -34.12 -32.95
N ALA A 248 1.71 -33.54 -32.32
CA ALA A 248 0.70 -32.74 -33.01
C ALA A 248 1.28 -31.46 -33.64
N ALA A 249 2.28 -30.86 -33.00
CA ALA A 249 3.06 -29.72 -33.51
C ALA A 249 4.14 -30.11 -34.54
N GLY A 250 4.21 -31.37 -34.97
CA GLY A 250 5.16 -31.84 -35.98
C GLY A 250 6.62 -31.92 -35.51
N TRP A 251 6.88 -31.95 -34.21
CA TRP A 251 8.25 -32.03 -33.69
C TRP A 251 8.88 -33.40 -33.95
N ASP A 252 10.14 -33.40 -34.40
CA ASP A 252 10.96 -34.61 -34.39
C ASP A 252 11.35 -34.96 -32.94
N LEU A 253 10.73 -36.01 -32.41
CA LEU A 253 11.01 -36.52 -31.07
C LEU A 253 12.44 -37.02 -30.91
N ASP A 254 13.10 -37.45 -31.98
CA ASP A 254 14.46 -37.99 -31.90
C ASP A 254 15.48 -36.85 -31.74
N LEU A 255 15.22 -35.69 -32.36
CA LEU A 255 15.97 -34.44 -32.10
C LEU A 255 15.61 -33.83 -30.74
N ALA A 256 14.33 -33.84 -30.36
CA ALA A 256 13.89 -33.30 -29.07
C ALA A 256 14.38 -34.12 -27.86
N VAL A 257 14.64 -35.42 -28.04
CA VAL A 257 15.30 -36.25 -27.01
C VAL A 257 16.79 -35.93 -26.93
N LYS A 258 17.48 -35.78 -28.07
CA LYS A 258 18.92 -35.42 -28.09
C LYS A 258 19.20 -34.06 -27.46
N SER A 259 18.30 -33.09 -27.57
CA SER A 259 18.46 -31.78 -26.90
C SER A 259 18.23 -31.82 -25.38
N VAL A 260 17.71 -32.94 -24.86
CA VAL A 260 17.36 -33.16 -23.45
C VAL A 260 18.33 -34.10 -22.73
N GLU A 261 18.71 -35.20 -23.40
CA GLU A 261 19.71 -36.19 -22.98
C GLU A 261 20.69 -36.41 -24.14
N ASP A 262 21.65 -35.52 -24.31
CA ASP A 262 22.62 -35.65 -25.41
C ASP A 262 23.47 -36.92 -25.25
N GLY A 263 23.63 -37.66 -26.34
CA GLY A 263 24.38 -38.91 -26.41
C GLY A 263 23.76 -40.14 -25.72
N ALA A 264 22.57 -40.09 -25.12
CA ALA A 264 21.96 -41.26 -24.46
C ALA A 264 21.55 -42.35 -25.46
N VAL A 265 21.88 -43.62 -25.18
CA VAL A 265 21.58 -44.77 -26.05
C VAL A 265 20.28 -45.47 -25.64
N TYR A 266 19.25 -45.40 -26.48
CA TYR A 266 17.94 -45.99 -26.21
C TYR A 266 17.84 -47.43 -26.73
N GLN A 267 17.39 -48.35 -25.87
CA GLN A 267 17.21 -49.76 -26.17
C GLN A 267 16.09 -50.03 -27.17
N LYS A 268 14.92 -49.38 -26.98
CA LYS A 268 13.71 -49.48 -27.79
C LYS A 268 13.24 -48.05 -28.14
N ARG A 269 12.60 -47.86 -29.30
CA ARG A 269 12.09 -46.52 -29.72
C ARG A 269 11.06 -45.94 -28.75
N SER A 270 10.37 -46.80 -27.99
CA SER A 270 9.42 -46.44 -26.92
C SER A 270 10.07 -45.69 -25.75
N ASP A 271 11.36 -45.90 -25.50
CA ASP A 271 11.98 -45.56 -24.23
C ASP A 271 12.40 -44.09 -24.17
N LYS A 272 12.41 -43.44 -25.34
CA LYS A 272 12.46 -41.99 -25.53
C LYS A 272 11.46 -41.23 -24.66
N LYS A 273 10.34 -41.85 -24.25
CA LYS A 273 9.41 -41.30 -23.25
C LYS A 273 10.09 -40.97 -21.90
N TYR A 274 11.04 -41.79 -21.47
CA TYR A 274 11.72 -41.65 -20.18
C TYR A 274 12.68 -40.46 -20.16
N ALA A 275 13.20 -40.03 -21.32
CA ALA A 275 13.99 -38.80 -21.42
C ALA A 275 13.14 -37.55 -21.12
N PHE A 276 11.88 -37.53 -21.59
CA PHE A 276 10.94 -36.46 -21.27
C PHE A 276 10.50 -36.51 -19.80
N GLU A 277 10.30 -37.70 -19.21
CA GLU A 277 10.08 -37.85 -17.77
C GLU A 277 11.28 -37.33 -16.96
N ALA A 278 12.51 -37.67 -17.36
CA ALA A 278 13.74 -37.20 -16.73
C ALA A 278 13.92 -35.67 -16.83
N TYR A 279 13.58 -35.06 -17.98
CA TYR A 279 13.51 -33.60 -18.14
C TYR A 279 12.55 -32.94 -17.16
N ILE A 280 11.32 -33.45 -17.11
CA ILE A 280 10.27 -32.94 -16.21
C ILE A 280 10.74 -33.05 -14.76
N THR A 281 11.26 -34.21 -14.35
CA THR A 281 11.84 -34.43 -13.02
C THR A 281 12.94 -33.41 -12.72
N ARG A 282 13.93 -33.22 -13.60
CA ARG A 282 15.02 -32.25 -13.38
C ARG A 282 14.49 -30.83 -13.17
N ARG A 283 13.55 -30.37 -13.99
CA ARG A 283 12.95 -29.02 -13.88
C ARG A 283 12.07 -28.86 -12.62
N MET A 284 11.31 -29.90 -12.25
CA MET A 284 10.47 -29.86 -11.06
C MET A 284 11.28 -29.95 -9.75
N PHE A 285 12.42 -30.62 -9.74
CA PHE A 285 13.29 -30.75 -8.56
C PHE A 285 14.48 -29.76 -8.51
N SER A 286 14.72 -28.96 -9.55
CA SER A 286 15.80 -27.95 -9.55
C SER A 286 15.61 -26.85 -8.51
N GLU A 287 16.72 -26.24 -8.07
CA GLU A 287 16.78 -24.95 -7.35
C GLU A 287 16.02 -24.85 -6.00
N MET A 288 15.48 -25.96 -5.48
CA MET A 288 14.66 -25.91 -4.27
C MET A 288 15.35 -26.38 -3.00
N SER A 289 15.30 -25.52 -1.98
CA SER A 289 15.55 -25.87 -0.59
C SER A 289 14.40 -26.72 -0.03
N LEU A 290 14.70 -27.79 0.70
CA LEU A 290 13.74 -28.53 1.53
C LEU A 290 13.23 -27.65 2.69
N LYS A 291 12.25 -26.79 2.42
CA LYS A 291 11.51 -26.01 3.42
C LYS A 291 10.30 -26.82 3.91
N ALA A 292 9.92 -26.62 5.16
CA ALA A 292 8.72 -27.23 5.71
C ALA A 292 7.48 -26.53 5.14
N TYR A 293 6.87 -27.14 4.13
CA TYR A 293 5.66 -26.64 3.47
C TYR A 293 4.38 -27.05 4.19
N ASP A 294 3.32 -26.24 4.09
CA ASP A 294 1.98 -26.66 4.48
C ASP A 294 1.41 -27.62 3.41
N VAL A 295 1.37 -28.90 3.78
CA VAL A 295 0.81 -29.99 2.98
C VAL A 295 -0.69 -30.14 3.21
N ASP A 296 -1.17 -29.84 4.43
CA ASP A 296 -2.58 -29.97 4.83
C ASP A 296 -3.48 -29.09 3.94
N CYS A 297 -3.04 -27.89 3.57
CA CYS A 297 -3.85 -27.00 2.74
C CYS A 297 -4.03 -27.49 1.30
N VAL A 298 -3.04 -28.17 0.69
CA VAL A 298 -3.14 -28.69 -0.68
C VAL A 298 -3.83 -30.07 -0.72
N MET A 299 -3.67 -30.89 0.33
CA MET A 299 -4.27 -32.22 0.40
C MET A 299 -5.79 -32.23 0.66
N LYS A 300 -6.39 -31.12 1.08
CA LYS A 300 -7.84 -30.97 1.28
C LYS A 300 -8.66 -30.96 -0.01
N PHE A 301 -8.05 -30.64 -1.14
CA PHE A 301 -8.75 -30.49 -2.44
C PHE A 301 -8.36 -31.65 -3.35
N ASP A 302 -9.32 -32.29 -4.01
CA ASP A 302 -9.02 -33.34 -4.98
C ASP A 302 -8.34 -32.76 -6.25
N ASP A 303 -8.96 -31.73 -6.85
CA ASP A 303 -8.35 -30.95 -7.93
C ASP A 303 -7.42 -29.86 -7.35
N PRO A 304 -6.11 -29.86 -7.65
CA PRO A 304 -5.21 -28.79 -7.23
C PRO A 304 -5.58 -27.41 -7.79
N ILE A 305 -6.33 -27.31 -8.90
CA ILE A 305 -6.81 -26.01 -9.39
C ILE A 305 -7.73 -25.34 -8.36
N ASP A 306 -8.57 -26.11 -7.66
CA ASP A 306 -9.48 -25.52 -6.67
C ASP A 306 -8.70 -25.04 -5.44
N ALA A 307 -7.56 -25.68 -5.09
CA ALA A 307 -6.63 -25.17 -4.08
C ALA A 307 -5.94 -23.87 -4.51
N LEU A 308 -5.55 -23.75 -5.80
CA LEU A 308 -4.95 -22.55 -6.37
C LEU A 308 -5.95 -21.38 -6.50
N ILE A 309 -7.24 -21.68 -6.69
CA ILE A 309 -8.32 -20.68 -6.67
C ILE A 309 -8.62 -20.23 -5.23
N ALA A 310 -8.64 -21.15 -4.27
CA ALA A 310 -8.91 -20.85 -2.86
C ALA A 310 -7.77 -20.05 -2.20
N TYR A 311 -6.52 -20.30 -2.60
CA TYR A 311 -5.31 -19.71 -2.00
C TYR A 311 -4.30 -19.23 -3.06
N PRO A 312 -4.62 -18.18 -3.84
CA PRO A 312 -3.81 -17.73 -4.97
C PRO A 312 -2.42 -17.19 -4.56
N ASP A 313 -2.28 -16.61 -3.37
CA ASP A 313 -1.00 -16.09 -2.87
C ASP A 313 -0.16 -17.11 -2.07
N SER A 314 -0.60 -18.38 -2.05
CA SER A 314 0.08 -19.45 -1.32
C SER A 314 1.45 -19.79 -1.91
N ASP A 315 2.33 -20.36 -1.09
CA ASP A 315 3.64 -20.80 -1.59
C ASP A 315 3.51 -21.96 -2.59
N PHE A 316 2.43 -22.76 -2.52
CA PHE A 316 2.09 -23.76 -3.53
C PHE A 316 1.72 -23.12 -4.87
N ALA A 317 1.01 -21.98 -4.86
CA ALA A 317 0.69 -21.23 -6.07
C ALA A 317 1.95 -20.64 -6.72
N LYS A 318 2.81 -19.97 -5.94
CA LYS A 318 4.12 -19.47 -6.41
C LYS A 318 4.97 -20.59 -7.01
N PHE A 319 5.07 -21.73 -6.31
CA PHE A 319 5.74 -22.93 -6.80
C PHE A 319 5.16 -23.44 -8.12
N CYS A 320 3.83 -23.53 -8.26
CA CYS A 320 3.17 -23.91 -9.51
C CYS A 320 3.48 -22.94 -10.66
N GLY A 321 3.58 -21.64 -10.36
CA GLY A 321 3.97 -20.63 -11.33
C GLY A 321 5.42 -20.78 -11.80
N GLU A 322 6.36 -20.72 -10.87
CA GLU A 322 7.80 -20.88 -11.11
C GLU A 322 8.10 -22.18 -11.88
N LYS A 323 7.54 -23.30 -11.42
CA LYS A 323 7.80 -24.60 -12.05
C LYS A 323 7.14 -24.77 -13.41
N TYR A 324 5.97 -24.18 -13.65
CA TYR A 324 5.39 -24.18 -15.00
C TYR A 324 6.31 -23.48 -15.99
N LEU A 325 6.83 -22.30 -15.61
CA LEU A 325 7.71 -21.49 -16.47
C LEU A 325 9.06 -22.15 -16.75
N LEU A 326 9.53 -23.04 -15.86
CA LEU A 326 10.74 -23.85 -16.00
C LEU A 326 10.54 -25.15 -16.80
N VAL A 327 9.40 -25.84 -16.63
CA VAL A 327 9.09 -27.09 -17.34
C VAL A 327 8.62 -26.81 -18.77
N VAL A 328 7.76 -25.81 -18.96
CA VAL A 328 7.19 -25.47 -20.27
C VAL A 328 7.95 -24.27 -20.83
N HIS A 329 8.85 -24.53 -21.77
CA HIS A 329 9.64 -23.52 -22.46
C HIS A 329 8.74 -22.66 -23.38
N PRO A 330 9.01 -21.36 -23.60
CA PRO A 330 8.25 -20.53 -24.54
C PRO A 330 8.07 -21.19 -25.92
N THR A 331 9.13 -21.79 -26.48
CA THR A 331 9.08 -22.51 -27.77
C THR A 331 8.13 -23.70 -27.77
N MET A 332 8.03 -24.43 -26.66
CA MET A 332 7.04 -25.50 -26.50
C MET A 332 5.63 -24.92 -26.52
N GLU A 333 5.38 -23.89 -25.72
CA GLU A 333 4.05 -23.29 -25.60
C GLU A 333 3.56 -22.67 -26.92
N SER A 334 4.40 -21.90 -27.62
CA SER A 334 4.08 -21.37 -28.95
C SER A 334 3.84 -22.47 -29.98
N SER A 335 4.52 -23.62 -29.87
CA SER A 335 4.29 -24.76 -30.76
C SER A 335 3.00 -25.52 -30.45
N PHE A 336 2.63 -25.62 -29.16
CA PHE A 336 1.46 -26.41 -28.72
C PHE A 336 0.15 -25.64 -28.86
N PHE A 337 0.16 -24.32 -28.63
CA PHE A 337 -1.04 -23.49 -28.54
C PHE A 337 -1.08 -22.33 -29.57
N GLY A 338 0.02 -22.07 -30.28
CA GLY A 338 0.13 -20.96 -31.25
C GLY A 338 0.29 -19.57 -30.63
N ASN A 339 0.35 -19.46 -29.30
CA ASN A 339 0.49 -18.21 -28.55
C ASN A 339 1.31 -18.41 -27.25
N LEU A 340 1.38 -17.37 -26.41
CA LEU A 340 2.03 -17.40 -25.08
C LEU A 340 1.08 -16.91 -23.98
N ASP A 341 -0.24 -16.99 -24.21
CA ASP A 341 -1.25 -16.41 -23.32
C ASP A 341 -1.28 -17.16 -21.98
N GLN A 342 -1.06 -18.48 -22.01
CA GLN A 342 -0.98 -19.29 -20.80
C GLN A 342 0.25 -18.92 -19.95
N ARG A 343 1.40 -18.68 -20.59
CA ARG A 343 2.62 -18.20 -19.95
C ARG A 343 2.41 -16.83 -19.33
N MET A 344 1.82 -15.89 -20.07
CA MET A 344 1.56 -14.54 -19.58
C MET A 344 0.61 -14.56 -18.38
N PHE A 345 -0.44 -15.40 -18.42
CA PHE A 345 -1.36 -15.59 -17.31
C PHE A 345 -0.64 -16.13 -16.05
N VAL A 346 0.25 -17.11 -16.22
CA VAL A 346 1.09 -17.66 -15.14
C VAL A 346 2.12 -16.64 -14.61
N MET A 347 2.73 -15.84 -15.48
CA MET A 347 3.64 -14.76 -15.08
C MET A 347 2.93 -13.66 -14.28
N CYS A 348 1.65 -13.44 -14.51
CA CYS A 348 0.78 -12.59 -13.68
C CYS A 348 0.35 -13.23 -12.34
N GLY A 349 0.94 -14.36 -11.95
CA GLY A 349 0.62 -15.08 -10.70
C GLY A 349 -0.74 -15.79 -10.72
N LYS A 350 -1.31 -16.08 -11.90
CA LYS A 350 -2.63 -16.70 -12.04
C LYS A 350 -2.53 -18.11 -12.63
N HIS A 351 -3.46 -18.98 -12.25
CA HIS A 351 -3.44 -20.40 -12.63
C HIS A 351 -4.55 -20.72 -13.64
N PRO A 352 -4.21 -21.10 -14.89
CA PRO A 352 -5.19 -21.29 -15.95
C PRO A 352 -5.92 -22.63 -15.81
N ARG A 353 -7.24 -22.65 -16.03
CA ARG A 353 -8.08 -23.86 -15.94
C ARG A 353 -8.14 -24.63 -17.28
N THR A 354 -6.98 -24.83 -17.92
CA THR A 354 -6.88 -25.65 -19.15
C THR A 354 -6.61 -27.12 -18.81
N PRO A 355 -6.99 -28.08 -19.67
CA PRO A 355 -6.73 -29.50 -19.42
C PRO A 355 -5.24 -29.81 -19.27
N PHE A 356 -4.37 -29.15 -20.05
CA PHE A 356 -2.93 -29.30 -19.94
C PHE A 356 -2.39 -28.78 -18.59
N TYR A 357 -2.82 -27.58 -18.17
CA TYR A 357 -2.40 -27.02 -16.89
C TYR A 357 -2.97 -27.79 -15.69
N GLN A 358 -4.16 -28.38 -15.79
CA GLN A 358 -4.72 -29.27 -14.77
C GLN A 358 -3.85 -30.51 -14.55
N ILE A 359 -3.32 -31.13 -15.61
CA ILE A 359 -2.44 -32.30 -15.48
C ILE A 359 -1.08 -31.86 -14.89
N PHE A 360 -0.54 -30.71 -15.33
CA PHE A 360 0.64 -30.10 -14.71
C PHE A 360 0.44 -29.84 -13.20
N ALA A 361 -0.68 -29.23 -12.80
CA ALA A 361 -0.98 -28.91 -11.41
C ALA A 361 -1.12 -30.16 -10.54
N LYS A 362 -1.64 -31.27 -11.11
CA LYS A 362 -1.70 -32.58 -10.42
C LYS A 362 -0.30 -33.14 -10.16
N MET A 363 0.63 -33.00 -11.11
CA MET A 363 2.04 -33.35 -10.90
C MET A 363 2.70 -32.42 -9.87
N ALA A 364 2.51 -31.11 -9.99
CA ALA A 364 3.03 -30.13 -9.05
C ALA A 364 2.56 -30.40 -7.61
N LYS A 365 1.27 -30.71 -7.41
CA LYS A 365 0.71 -31.12 -6.11
C LYS A 365 1.48 -32.29 -5.50
N TRP A 366 1.70 -33.38 -6.23
CA TRP A 366 2.40 -34.54 -5.66
C TRP A 366 3.86 -34.26 -5.33
N ILE A 367 4.56 -33.48 -6.16
CA ILE A 367 5.94 -33.07 -5.89
C ILE A 367 6.03 -32.17 -4.65
N TRP A 368 5.11 -31.21 -4.51
CA TRP A 368 4.98 -30.35 -3.33
C TRP A 368 4.71 -31.16 -2.05
N VAL A 369 3.75 -32.09 -2.12
CA VAL A 369 3.40 -33.00 -1.01
C VAL A 369 4.60 -33.86 -0.61
N LEU A 370 5.28 -34.50 -1.58
CA LEU A 370 6.46 -35.32 -1.34
C LEU A 370 7.57 -34.54 -0.63
N GLN A 371 7.83 -33.30 -1.06
CA GLN A 371 8.86 -32.44 -0.48
C GLN A 371 8.47 -31.88 0.90
N GLY A 372 7.21 -31.50 1.10
CA GLY A 372 6.70 -31.06 2.39
C GLY A 372 6.78 -32.16 3.45
N ILE A 373 6.50 -33.42 3.07
CA ILE A 373 6.73 -34.58 3.95
C ILE A 373 8.24 -34.82 4.13
N ALA A 374 9.05 -34.78 3.06
CA ALA A 374 10.52 -34.96 3.14
C ALA A 374 11.20 -33.99 4.13
N ALA A 375 10.74 -32.74 4.17
CA ALA A 375 11.25 -31.71 5.06
C ALA A 375 10.71 -31.79 6.51
N SER A 376 9.58 -32.49 6.71
CA SER A 376 8.88 -32.58 8.00
C SER A 376 9.06 -33.91 8.73
N ILE A 377 9.48 -34.97 8.03
CA ILE A 377 9.76 -36.29 8.61
C ILE A 377 11.05 -36.28 9.43
N ASP A 378 11.10 -37.10 10.48
CA ASP A 378 12.24 -37.24 11.39
C ASP A 378 12.55 -38.73 11.56
N PRO A 379 13.78 -39.22 11.24
CA PRO A 379 14.93 -38.48 10.74
C PRO A 379 14.69 -37.86 9.35
N LYS A 380 15.19 -36.63 9.15
CA LYS A 380 15.04 -35.86 7.90
C LYS A 380 15.40 -36.67 6.65
N ALA A 381 14.53 -36.61 5.65
CA ALA A 381 14.76 -37.27 4.37
C ALA A 381 15.97 -36.66 3.65
N LYS A 382 16.88 -37.52 3.19
CA LYS A 382 18.00 -37.14 2.32
C LYS A 382 17.67 -37.56 0.89
N VAL A 383 17.48 -36.59 -0.01
CA VAL A 383 17.36 -36.84 -1.45
C VAL A 383 18.75 -37.16 -2.03
N PHE A 384 18.83 -38.08 -2.99
CA PHE A 384 20.03 -38.35 -3.75
C PHE A 384 19.74 -38.49 -5.25
N SER A 385 20.65 -37.97 -6.06
CA SER A 385 20.66 -38.08 -7.51
C SER A 385 21.66 -39.15 -7.96
N VAL A 386 21.41 -39.75 -9.12
CA VAL A 386 22.37 -40.63 -9.81
C VAL A 386 22.87 -39.90 -11.06
N SER A 387 24.18 -39.88 -11.27
CA SER A 387 24.81 -39.28 -12.45
C SER A 387 24.89 -40.27 -13.61
N ARG A 388 24.82 -39.76 -14.84
CA ARG A 388 25.17 -40.52 -16.05
C ARG A 388 26.57 -41.14 -15.94
N GLY A 389 26.75 -42.33 -16.50
CA GLY A 389 28.01 -43.08 -16.41
C GLY A 389 28.19 -43.86 -15.09
N SER A 390 27.28 -43.72 -14.12
CA SER A 390 27.34 -44.50 -12.88
C SER A 390 27.08 -45.98 -13.14
N LYS A 391 27.82 -46.85 -12.44
CA LYS A 391 27.55 -48.31 -12.43
C LYS A 391 26.20 -48.57 -11.75
N PHE A 392 25.35 -49.39 -12.37
CA PHE A 392 24.05 -49.75 -11.78
C PHE A 392 24.22 -50.52 -10.46
N SER A 393 23.39 -50.20 -9.46
CA SER A 393 23.38 -50.89 -8.17
C SER A 393 21.95 -51.18 -7.73
N TYR A 394 21.59 -52.46 -7.70
CA TYR A 394 20.27 -52.95 -7.27
C TYR A 394 19.90 -52.54 -5.83
N VAL A 395 20.88 -52.14 -5.00
CA VAL A 395 20.67 -51.73 -3.61
C VAL A 395 19.90 -50.42 -3.53
N TYR A 396 20.28 -49.42 -4.33
CA TYR A 396 19.74 -48.04 -4.26
C TYR A 396 19.19 -47.49 -5.58
N MET A 397 19.27 -48.27 -6.67
CA MET A 397 18.71 -47.95 -7.98
C MET A 397 17.67 -48.98 -8.42
N GLU A 398 16.72 -48.53 -9.23
CA GLU A 398 15.66 -49.35 -9.85
C GLU A 398 15.61 -49.02 -11.35
N SER A 399 15.54 -50.03 -12.22
CA SER A 399 15.38 -49.81 -13.66
C SER A 399 13.96 -49.30 -13.96
N VAL A 400 13.81 -48.38 -14.90
CA VAL A 400 12.49 -48.01 -15.46
C VAL A 400 11.99 -48.99 -16.53
N GLU A 401 12.83 -49.95 -16.92
CA GLU A 401 12.47 -51.08 -17.76
C GLU A 401 12.11 -52.28 -16.87
N GLU A 402 10.82 -52.62 -16.82
CA GLU A 402 10.33 -53.87 -16.23
C GLU A 402 10.57 -55.03 -17.22
N ASP A 403 11.83 -55.41 -17.43
CA ASP A 403 12.17 -56.57 -18.25
C ASP A 403 11.81 -57.86 -17.49
N LYS A 404 10.55 -58.30 -17.63
CA LYS A 404 10.00 -59.52 -17.01
C LYS A 404 10.69 -60.81 -17.47
N GLU A 405 11.49 -60.73 -18.53
CA GLU A 405 12.24 -61.84 -19.13
C GLU A 405 13.67 -61.95 -18.57
N ASP A 406 14.22 -60.87 -18.00
CA ASP A 406 15.61 -60.80 -17.49
C ASP A 406 15.77 -61.31 -16.05
N ALA A 407 14.68 -61.63 -15.35
CA ALA A 407 14.70 -62.09 -13.96
C ALA A 407 15.46 -63.41 -13.74
N ASN A 408 15.78 -64.14 -14.81
CA ASN A 408 16.57 -65.36 -14.80
C ASN A 408 18.09 -65.13 -14.97
N LEU A 409 18.55 -63.91 -15.30
CA LEU A 409 19.98 -63.57 -15.35
C LEU A 409 20.51 -63.15 -13.97
N LEU A 410 20.28 -64.01 -12.98
CA LEU A 410 20.87 -63.93 -11.64
C LEU A 410 22.33 -64.44 -11.64
N ASP A 411 23.20 -63.89 -12.50
CA ASP A 411 24.64 -64.06 -12.29
C ASP A 411 25.54 -62.93 -12.83
N GLY A 412 26.39 -62.43 -11.94
CA GLY A 412 27.81 -62.18 -12.22
C GLY A 412 28.24 -60.95 -13.04
N GLN A 413 27.90 -60.88 -14.34
CA GLN A 413 28.91 -60.46 -15.32
C GLN A 413 28.63 -59.25 -16.22
N LEU A 414 27.44 -58.64 -16.20
CA LEU A 414 27.13 -57.50 -17.08
C LEU A 414 26.92 -56.20 -16.28
N GLN A 415 27.97 -55.38 -16.25
CA GLN A 415 28.01 -54.09 -15.55
C GLN A 415 27.22 -53.01 -16.31
N ARG A 416 25.88 -53.07 -16.24
CA ARG A 416 24.98 -52.05 -16.85
C ARG A 416 25.33 -50.65 -16.32
N ILE A 417 25.35 -49.68 -17.23
CA ILE A 417 25.69 -48.28 -16.95
C ILE A 417 24.40 -47.45 -16.94
N VAL A 418 24.30 -46.48 -16.03
CA VAL A 418 23.19 -45.53 -15.98
C VAL A 418 23.36 -44.48 -17.08
N GLU A 419 22.40 -44.40 -17.99
CA GLU A 419 22.34 -43.35 -19.00
C GLU A 419 21.78 -42.06 -18.42
N PHE A 420 20.64 -42.12 -17.72
CA PHE A 420 20.09 -40.95 -17.04
C PHE A 420 19.15 -41.35 -15.89
N MET A 421 18.91 -40.39 -15.00
CA MET A 421 18.01 -40.52 -13.86
C MET A 421 16.61 -40.02 -14.23
N VAL A 422 15.60 -40.87 -14.05
CA VAL A 422 14.19 -40.55 -14.29
C VAL A 422 13.51 -40.03 -13.03
N MET A 423 13.88 -40.54 -11.85
CA MET A 423 13.37 -40.10 -10.54
C MET A 423 14.49 -40.15 -9.48
N PRO A 424 14.70 -39.09 -8.67
CA PRO A 424 15.67 -39.13 -7.56
C PRO A 424 15.26 -40.14 -6.49
N GLY A 425 16.25 -40.67 -5.77
CA GLY A 425 16.02 -41.53 -4.62
C GLY A 425 15.95 -40.74 -3.31
N PHE A 426 15.44 -41.37 -2.25
CA PHE A 426 15.33 -40.77 -0.93
C PHE A 426 15.70 -41.76 0.18
N LYS A 427 16.48 -41.31 1.17
CA LYS A 427 16.80 -42.08 2.38
C LYS A 427 16.19 -41.42 3.61
N ILE A 428 15.39 -42.17 4.36
CA ILE A 428 14.71 -41.75 5.60
C ILE A 428 15.08 -42.77 6.68
N GLY A 429 16.07 -42.43 7.50
CA GLY A 429 16.66 -43.37 8.47
C GLY A 429 17.21 -44.61 7.76
N GLU A 430 16.62 -45.76 8.04
CA GLU A 430 16.91 -47.05 7.42
C GLU A 430 16.11 -47.30 6.13
N THR A 431 14.97 -46.62 5.94
CA THR A 431 14.13 -46.80 4.76
C THR A 431 14.74 -46.09 3.54
N LEU A 432 14.80 -46.82 2.42
CA LEU A 432 15.38 -46.36 1.16
C LEU A 432 14.36 -46.44 0.03
N MET A 433 14.01 -45.30 -0.56
CA MET A 433 13.36 -45.22 -1.87
C MET A 433 14.46 -45.20 -2.94
N LYS A 434 14.47 -46.22 -3.81
CA LYS A 434 15.46 -46.34 -4.88
C LYS A 434 15.28 -45.21 -5.91
N SER A 435 16.38 -44.74 -6.47
CA SER A 435 16.33 -43.82 -7.62
C SER A 435 15.96 -44.62 -8.88
N ARG A 436 14.99 -44.13 -9.65
CA ARG A 436 14.59 -44.77 -10.92
C ARG A 436 15.51 -44.27 -12.03
N VAL A 437 16.17 -45.19 -12.74
CA VAL A 437 17.21 -44.90 -13.73
C VAL A 437 16.93 -45.63 -15.04
N TYR A 438 17.37 -45.04 -16.15
CA TYR A 438 17.45 -45.70 -17.45
C TYR A 438 18.85 -46.27 -17.65
N LEU A 439 18.94 -47.47 -18.22
CA LEU A 439 20.18 -48.22 -18.32
C LEU A 439 20.58 -48.42 -19.79
N SER A 440 21.89 -48.41 -20.04
CA SER A 440 22.44 -48.85 -21.32
C SER A 440 22.17 -50.35 -21.51
N LYS A 441 22.14 -50.80 -22.77
CA LYS A 441 22.31 -52.24 -23.03
C LYS A 441 23.63 -52.71 -22.43
N PRO A 442 23.70 -53.95 -21.92
CA PRO A 442 24.98 -54.54 -21.59
C PRO A 442 25.78 -54.73 -22.89
N GLU A 443 27.06 -54.38 -22.87
CA GLU A 443 27.95 -54.68 -23.98
C GLU A 443 28.16 -56.20 -24.05
N THR A 444 27.57 -56.85 -25.05
CA THR A 444 27.94 -58.21 -25.44
C THR A 444 29.27 -58.12 -26.20
N SER A 445 30.37 -58.36 -25.50
CA SER A 445 31.68 -58.55 -26.12
C SER A 445 31.63 -59.79 -27.02
N ASN A 446 31.71 -59.57 -28.34
CA ASN A 446 31.97 -60.58 -29.36
C ASN A 446 33.47 -60.67 -29.64
#